data_AF-H0UUJ2-F1
#
_entry.id   AF-H0UUJ2-F1
#
_cell.length_a   1.000
_cell.length_b   1.000
_cell.length_c   1.000
_cell.angle_alpha   90.00
_cell.angle_beta   90.00
_cell.angle_gamma   90.00
#
_symmetry.space_group_name_H-M   'P 1'
#
loop_
_entity.id
_entity.type
_entity.pdbx_description
1 polymer ?
#
loop_
_entity_poly.entity_id
_entity_poly.type
_entity_poly.pdbx_seq_one_letter_code
_entity_poly.pdbx_strand_id
1 'polypeptide(L)'
;MTPDLLNFKKGWMSILDKPGEWKKHWFVLTDSSLKYYRDSTAEEADELDGEIDLRSCTDVTEFAVQRNYGFQIHTKDAVYTLSAMTSGIRRNWIEALRKTVRPALAPDVTKLSDCNKENTLHGYGPQKGSLKAGEQRASSEVSGRSGPRKADGSRQLLDYVELSPLTQGSPQRARTPAKQEELERDLAQRSEERRRWFEATDSRAPETPPGEAPRRGLGAPLTEDQQSRLSEEIEKKWQELEKLPLRDNKRVPLTALLNQSRSERRAPPSDNHEALEKEVQSLRAQLEAWRARGEAPQNVARPQEDSHIPPGYISQETCERSLAEMESSHQQAMEQLRRHHERELQRLQQEKERLLDEERAATVSAIKAMEKAHQEELNRELSKTRSLQQGPDGLRKQHQSDEEALKRELQVLSEQYSQKCLEIEALTQQAEEREDTLQRCQQEGQELLRHNQELHARLSEEIDRLRSFVASQGTSNSCGRSSKRSSCELEVLLRVKESQLQYLKKEVQCLRDELQTMQKDKRVTSGKYQDVYVELNHIKTRSEQEIEQLKEHLRLAMAALQEKEAMSNSLAE
;
A
#
# COMPACT_ATOMS: atom_id res chain seq x y z
N MET A 1 -1.67 -6.63 19.59
CA MET A 1 -1.15 -7.25 18.34
C MET A 1 -2.18 -7.05 17.24
N THR A 2 -2.06 -5.97 16.48
CA THR A 2 -2.80 -5.75 15.24
C THR A 2 -1.92 -6.20 14.07
N PRO A 3 -2.40 -7.04 13.13
CA PRO A 3 -1.65 -7.35 11.92
C PRO A 3 -1.58 -6.12 11.02
N ASP A 4 -0.44 -5.90 10.36
CA ASP A 4 -0.22 -4.71 9.54
C ASP A 4 -1.12 -4.68 8.29
N LEU A 5 -1.69 -3.51 7.99
CA LEU A 5 -2.55 -3.25 6.82
C LEU A 5 -1.80 -3.25 5.47
N LEU A 6 -0.55 -3.71 5.46
CA LEU A 6 0.34 -3.80 4.29
C LEU A 6 0.17 -5.16 3.60
N ASN A 7 -0.74 -5.24 2.61
CA ASN A 7 -0.55 -6.05 1.37
C ASN A 7 -1.73 -6.00 0.37
N PHE A 8 -2.91 -5.48 0.76
CA PHE A 8 -4.12 -5.46 -0.09
C PHE A 8 -4.00 -4.52 -1.30
N LYS A 9 -3.35 -5.00 -2.37
CA LYS A 9 -3.27 -4.31 -3.66
C LYS A 9 -4.43 -4.74 -4.55
N LYS A 10 -5.25 -3.78 -4.99
CA LYS A 10 -6.35 -4.01 -5.95
C LYS A 10 -6.16 -3.18 -7.22
N GLY A 11 -6.79 -3.59 -8.33
CA GLY A 11 -6.84 -2.76 -9.55
C GLY A 11 -7.11 -3.53 -10.84
N TRP A 12 -7.55 -2.80 -11.87
CA TRP A 12 -7.77 -3.34 -13.21
C TRP A 12 -6.47 -3.67 -13.96
N MET A 13 -6.40 -4.86 -14.55
CA MET A 13 -5.40 -5.26 -15.55
C MET A 13 -6.05 -6.16 -16.61
N SER A 14 -5.29 -6.57 -17.62
CA SER A 14 -5.72 -7.63 -18.54
C SER A 14 -4.83 -8.87 -18.41
N ILE A 15 -5.40 -10.05 -18.62
CA ILE A 15 -4.70 -11.33 -18.70
C ILE A 15 -4.91 -11.94 -20.09
N LEU A 16 -3.92 -12.71 -20.54
CA LEU A 16 -3.96 -13.47 -21.77
C LEU A 16 -4.52 -14.87 -21.47
N ASP A 17 -5.74 -15.13 -21.92
CA ASP A 17 -6.39 -16.43 -21.75
C ASP A 17 -5.84 -17.48 -22.74
N LYS A 18 -6.18 -18.75 -22.52
CA LYS A 18 -5.76 -19.90 -23.34
C LYS A 18 -6.00 -19.79 -24.88
N PRO A 19 -7.06 -19.13 -25.42
CA PRO A 19 -7.18 -18.90 -26.86
C PRO A 19 -6.32 -17.74 -27.41
N GLY A 20 -5.51 -17.07 -26.57
CA GLY A 20 -4.71 -15.91 -26.97
C GLY A 20 -5.46 -14.58 -26.93
N GLU A 21 -6.65 -14.54 -26.33
CA GLU A 21 -7.45 -13.34 -26.15
C GLU A 21 -7.09 -12.58 -24.87
N TRP A 22 -7.11 -11.25 -24.93
CA TRP A 22 -6.87 -10.38 -23.78
C TRP A 22 -8.18 -10.02 -23.07
N LYS A 23 -8.40 -10.55 -21.87
CA LYS A 23 -9.56 -10.20 -21.04
C LYS A 23 -9.17 -9.26 -19.91
N LYS A 24 -9.95 -8.20 -19.71
CA LYS A 24 -9.78 -7.24 -18.62
C LYS A 24 -10.50 -7.77 -17.38
N HIS A 25 -9.79 -7.88 -16.26
CA HIS A 25 -10.33 -8.33 -14.98
C HIS A 25 -9.88 -7.39 -13.86
N TRP A 26 -10.62 -7.41 -12.76
CA TRP A 26 -10.28 -6.72 -11.51
C TRP A 26 -9.40 -7.64 -10.66
N PHE A 27 -8.14 -7.25 -10.43
CA PHE A 27 -7.16 -8.07 -9.72
C PHE A 27 -7.05 -7.68 -8.25
N VAL A 28 -6.88 -8.69 -7.39
CA VAL A 28 -6.78 -8.56 -5.94
C VAL A 28 -5.60 -9.41 -5.44
N LEU A 29 -4.59 -8.74 -4.90
CA LEU A 29 -3.42 -9.38 -4.28
C LEU A 29 -3.71 -9.69 -2.82
N THR A 30 -3.46 -10.94 -2.42
CA THR A 30 -3.49 -11.41 -1.03
C THR A 30 -2.05 -11.63 -0.52
N ASP A 31 -1.91 -12.26 0.66
CA ASP A 31 -0.63 -12.69 1.21
C ASP A 31 0.00 -13.89 0.49
N SER A 32 -0.79 -14.60 -0.32
CA SER A 32 -0.38 -15.89 -0.90
C SER A 32 -0.99 -16.25 -2.25
N SER A 33 -1.89 -15.41 -2.80
CA SER A 33 -2.46 -15.56 -4.14
C SER A 33 -2.73 -14.22 -4.82
N LEU A 34 -2.91 -14.25 -6.14
CA LEU A 34 -3.43 -13.16 -6.94
C LEU A 34 -4.76 -13.62 -7.55
N LYS A 35 -5.88 -13.16 -6.97
CA LYS A 35 -7.23 -13.42 -7.48
C LYS A 35 -7.61 -12.43 -8.58
N TYR A 36 -8.52 -12.83 -9.47
CA TYR A 36 -9.14 -11.93 -10.43
C TYR A 36 -10.63 -12.20 -10.64
N TYR A 37 -11.38 -11.12 -10.82
CA TYR A 37 -12.83 -11.05 -10.89
C TYR A 37 -13.26 -10.29 -12.16
N ARG A 38 -14.50 -10.46 -12.62
CA ARG A 38 -15.03 -9.74 -13.80
C ARG A 38 -15.06 -8.23 -13.57
N ASP A 39 -15.49 -7.83 -12.38
CA ASP A 39 -15.65 -6.44 -11.94
C ASP A 39 -15.66 -6.37 -10.39
N SER A 40 -15.91 -5.17 -9.85
CA SER A 40 -15.95 -4.93 -8.40
C SER A 40 -17.16 -5.60 -7.73
N THR A 41 -18.28 -5.73 -8.42
CA THR A 41 -19.48 -6.43 -7.91
C THR A 41 -19.26 -7.94 -7.83
N ALA A 42 -18.48 -8.51 -8.75
CA ALA A 42 -18.00 -9.88 -8.65
C ALA A 42 -16.95 -10.07 -7.54
N GLU A 43 -16.11 -9.07 -7.23
CA GLU A 43 -15.27 -9.12 -6.01
C GLU A 43 -16.13 -9.14 -4.75
N GLU A 44 -17.13 -8.26 -4.66
CA GLU A 44 -18.04 -8.18 -3.51
C GLU A 44 -18.74 -9.53 -3.29
N ALA A 45 -19.33 -10.12 -4.33
CA ALA A 45 -19.97 -11.45 -4.28
C ALA A 45 -19.00 -12.65 -4.12
N ASP A 46 -17.69 -12.42 -4.19
CA ASP A 46 -16.60 -13.43 -4.29
C ASP A 46 -16.72 -14.40 -5.49
N GLU A 47 -17.38 -13.95 -6.58
CA GLU A 47 -17.49 -14.67 -7.86
C GLU A 47 -16.18 -14.55 -8.67
N LEU A 48 -15.15 -15.29 -8.25
CA LEU A 48 -13.83 -15.28 -8.88
C LEU A 48 -13.84 -15.91 -10.29
N ASP A 49 -13.20 -15.22 -11.24
CA ASP A 49 -12.96 -15.73 -12.61
C ASP A 49 -11.60 -16.46 -12.72
N GLY A 50 -10.76 -16.36 -11.68
CA GLY A 50 -9.63 -17.24 -11.45
C GLY A 50 -8.70 -16.78 -10.34
N GLU A 51 -7.74 -17.64 -10.01
CA GLU A 51 -6.75 -17.42 -8.96
C GLU A 51 -5.38 -17.95 -9.41
N ILE A 52 -4.34 -17.15 -9.18
CA ILE A 52 -2.94 -17.50 -9.40
C ILE A 52 -2.30 -17.69 -8.03
N ASP A 53 -1.99 -18.93 -7.65
CA ASP A 53 -1.24 -19.20 -6.42
C ASP A 53 0.17 -18.59 -6.50
N LEU A 54 0.55 -17.83 -5.47
CA LEU A 54 1.86 -17.20 -5.38
C LEU A 54 2.85 -18.04 -4.57
N ARG A 55 2.40 -19.10 -3.87
CA ARG A 55 3.26 -20.08 -3.18
C ARG A 55 4.01 -20.99 -4.17
N SER A 56 3.44 -21.20 -5.35
CA SER A 56 4.06 -21.87 -6.50
C SER A 56 4.79 -20.92 -7.45
N CYS A 57 4.75 -19.60 -7.24
CA CYS A 57 5.46 -18.64 -8.09
C CYS A 57 6.99 -18.78 -7.97
N THR A 58 7.68 -18.80 -9.12
CA THR A 58 9.13 -18.97 -9.24
C THR A 58 9.83 -17.65 -9.56
N ASP A 59 9.30 -16.87 -10.50
CA ASP A 59 9.69 -15.47 -10.75
C ASP A 59 8.55 -14.66 -11.41
N VAL A 60 8.69 -13.34 -11.42
CA VAL A 60 7.82 -12.41 -12.15
C VAL A 60 8.69 -11.54 -13.05
N THR A 61 8.53 -11.65 -14.37
CA THR A 61 9.39 -11.00 -15.39
C THR A 61 8.63 -9.94 -16.18
N GLU A 62 9.31 -8.90 -16.69
CA GLU A 62 8.70 -8.01 -17.69
C GLU A 62 8.59 -8.74 -19.04
N PHE A 63 7.50 -8.51 -19.80
CA PHE A 63 7.24 -9.22 -21.06
C PHE A 63 6.67 -8.27 -22.12
N ALA A 64 7.21 -8.31 -23.33
CA ALA A 64 6.75 -7.44 -24.42
C ALA A 64 5.45 -8.00 -25.03
N VAL A 65 4.41 -7.16 -25.10
CA VAL A 65 3.08 -7.52 -25.62
C VAL A 65 2.63 -6.49 -26.65
N GLN A 66 1.72 -6.89 -27.55
CA GLN A 66 1.28 -6.06 -28.68
C GLN A 66 0.53 -4.77 -28.26
N ARG A 67 -0.05 -4.73 -27.06
CA ARG A 67 -0.82 -3.61 -26.53
C ARG A 67 -0.68 -3.56 -25.01
N ASN A 68 -0.49 -2.36 -24.45
CA ASN A 68 -0.21 -2.11 -23.02
C ASN A 68 1.13 -2.69 -22.52
N TYR A 69 1.42 -2.54 -21.23
CA TYR A 69 2.71 -2.89 -20.63
C TYR A 69 2.65 -4.28 -19.98
N GLY A 70 3.17 -5.28 -20.69
CA GLY A 70 3.10 -6.69 -20.32
C GLY A 70 4.11 -7.15 -19.26
N PHE A 71 3.74 -8.19 -18.53
CA PHE A 71 4.59 -8.94 -17.61
C PHE A 71 4.10 -10.39 -17.48
N GLN A 72 4.97 -11.27 -17.00
CA GLN A 72 4.65 -12.69 -16.79
C GLN A 72 4.86 -13.09 -15.34
N ILE A 73 3.91 -13.86 -14.81
CA ILE A 73 4.03 -14.56 -13.54
C ILE A 73 4.30 -16.02 -13.88
N HIS A 74 5.50 -16.50 -13.54
CA HIS A 74 5.89 -17.90 -13.70
C HIS A 74 5.55 -18.62 -12.41
N THR A 75 4.75 -19.69 -12.49
CA THR A 75 4.59 -20.67 -11.40
C THR A 75 5.29 -21.97 -11.77
N LYS A 76 5.19 -22.98 -10.92
CA LYS A 76 5.70 -24.34 -11.22
C LYS A 76 4.93 -25.01 -12.36
N ASP A 77 3.68 -24.62 -12.55
CA ASP A 77 2.69 -25.35 -13.36
C ASP A 77 2.22 -24.55 -14.59
N ALA A 78 2.39 -23.22 -14.61
CA ALA A 78 1.96 -22.35 -15.70
C ALA A 78 2.77 -21.05 -15.80
N VAL A 79 2.65 -20.35 -16.94
CA VAL A 79 3.13 -18.97 -17.11
C VAL A 79 1.93 -18.09 -17.49
N TYR A 80 1.53 -17.23 -16.57
CA TYR A 80 0.43 -16.28 -16.78
C TYR A 80 0.98 -15.00 -17.38
N THR A 81 0.46 -14.57 -18.53
CA THR A 81 0.86 -13.30 -19.15
C THR A 81 -0.20 -12.24 -18.89
N LEU A 82 0.18 -11.16 -18.18
CA LEU A 82 -0.70 -10.06 -17.82
C LEU A 82 -0.21 -8.76 -18.47
N SER A 83 -1.08 -7.76 -18.60
CA SER A 83 -0.72 -6.44 -19.10
C SER A 83 -1.44 -5.33 -18.33
N ALA A 84 -0.68 -4.26 -18.04
CA ALA A 84 -1.13 -3.09 -17.31
C ALA A 84 -1.14 -1.86 -18.22
N MET A 85 -2.14 -0.99 -18.05
CA MET A 85 -2.36 0.15 -18.96
C MET A 85 -1.21 1.18 -18.98
N THR A 86 -0.36 1.23 -17.94
CA THR A 86 0.86 2.06 -17.92
C THR A 86 2.06 1.30 -17.35
N SER A 87 3.27 1.73 -17.72
CA SER A 87 4.53 1.17 -17.18
C SER A 87 4.69 1.40 -15.67
N GLY A 88 4.05 2.45 -15.13
CA GLY A 88 3.96 2.70 -13.69
C GLY A 88 3.15 1.60 -12.99
N ILE A 89 1.94 1.33 -13.49
CA ILE A 89 1.07 0.28 -12.96
C ILE A 89 1.77 -1.09 -13.09
N ARG A 90 2.37 -1.43 -14.25
CA ARG A 90 3.14 -2.68 -14.42
C ARG A 90 4.17 -2.90 -13.31
N ARG A 91 5.13 -1.98 -13.17
CA ARG A 91 6.21 -2.11 -12.19
C ARG A 91 5.67 -2.19 -10.77
N ASN A 92 4.65 -1.40 -10.46
CA ASN A 92 4.02 -1.36 -9.14
C ASN A 92 3.19 -2.62 -8.81
N TRP A 93 2.82 -3.45 -9.80
CA TRP A 93 2.33 -4.82 -9.60
C TRP A 93 3.47 -5.84 -9.47
N ILE A 94 4.47 -5.80 -10.36
CA ILE A 94 5.64 -6.69 -10.28
C ILE A 94 6.36 -6.57 -8.92
N GLU A 95 6.55 -5.35 -8.42
CA GLU A 95 7.15 -5.09 -7.11
C GLU A 95 6.32 -5.65 -5.95
N ALA A 96 4.98 -5.62 -6.06
CA ALA A 96 4.10 -6.15 -5.03
C ALA A 96 4.13 -7.68 -5.03
N LEU A 97 3.97 -8.31 -6.20
CA LEU A 97 4.06 -9.75 -6.38
C LEU A 97 5.43 -10.29 -5.90
N ARG A 98 6.54 -9.64 -6.28
CA ARG A 98 7.89 -10.01 -5.82
C ARG A 98 8.10 -9.87 -4.31
N LYS A 99 7.30 -9.06 -3.60
CA LYS A 99 7.27 -8.97 -2.13
C LYS A 99 6.47 -10.14 -1.55
N THR A 100 5.27 -10.39 -2.06
CA THR A 100 4.39 -11.51 -1.65
C THR A 100 5.05 -12.88 -1.84
N VAL A 101 5.86 -13.05 -2.90
CA VAL A 101 6.57 -14.31 -3.22
C VAL A 101 7.86 -14.52 -2.39
N ARG A 102 8.33 -13.53 -1.62
CA ARG A 102 9.57 -13.63 -0.80
C ARG A 102 9.45 -13.43 0.74
N PRO A 103 8.48 -14.03 1.47
CA PRO A 103 8.50 -14.06 2.94
C PRO A 103 8.54 -15.46 3.60
N ALA A 104 9.19 -16.49 3.03
CA ALA A 104 9.25 -17.82 3.67
C ALA A 104 10.54 -18.64 3.46
N LEU A 105 11.69 -18.15 3.96
CA LEU A 105 12.85 -19.00 4.26
C LEU A 105 13.47 -18.61 5.60
N ALA A 106 13.10 -19.33 6.66
CA ALA A 106 13.83 -19.30 7.92
C ALA A 106 15.20 -20.01 7.72
N PRO A 107 16.32 -19.43 8.17
CA PRO A 107 17.62 -20.06 8.03
C PRO A 107 17.77 -21.21 9.03
N ASP A 108 17.70 -22.45 8.55
CA ASP A 108 18.18 -23.63 9.28
C ASP A 108 19.67 -23.44 9.64
N VAL A 109 20.02 -23.59 10.91
CA VAL A 109 21.32 -23.20 11.49
C VAL A 109 22.24 -24.42 11.64
N THR A 110 22.14 -25.41 10.74
CA THR A 110 22.79 -26.72 10.95
C THR A 110 23.58 -27.30 9.77
N LYS A 111 24.12 -26.49 8.85
CA LYS A 111 25.22 -26.88 7.93
C LYS A 111 26.25 -25.77 7.70
N LEU A 112 27.37 -25.83 8.41
CA LEU A 112 28.61 -25.09 8.14
C LEU A 112 29.77 -26.07 7.95
N SER A 113 30.02 -26.45 6.70
CA SER A 113 31.18 -27.19 6.15
C SER A 113 31.03 -27.21 4.62
N ASP A 114 32.07 -27.27 3.78
CA ASP A 114 33.50 -26.94 3.93
C ASP A 114 34.15 -26.93 2.53
N CYS A 115 34.56 -25.78 1.99
CA CYS A 115 35.46 -25.70 0.82
C CYS A 115 35.92 -24.27 0.46
N ASN A 116 36.81 -23.67 1.26
CA ASN A 116 37.77 -22.69 0.74
C ASN A 116 39.17 -23.31 0.82
N LYS A 117 39.85 -23.42 -0.32
CA LYS A 117 41.22 -23.93 -0.41
C LYS A 117 42.06 -22.98 -1.26
N GLU A 118 43.26 -22.73 -0.76
CA GLU A 118 44.45 -22.25 -1.50
C GLU A 118 44.35 -20.82 -2.09
N ASN A 119 45.42 -20.01 -2.14
CA ASN A 119 46.79 -20.29 -1.73
C ASN A 119 47.48 -19.09 -1.05
N THR A 120 48.56 -19.37 -0.33
CA THR A 120 49.43 -18.39 0.33
C THR A 120 50.58 -17.99 -0.59
N LEU A 121 51.12 -16.76 -0.47
CA LEU A 121 52.57 -16.48 -0.29
C LEU A 121 52.94 -15.00 -0.53
N HIS A 122 53.74 -14.45 0.40
CA HIS A 122 54.63 -13.28 0.34
C HIS A 122 54.09 -11.90 -0.13
N GLY A 123 54.45 -10.76 0.49
CA GLY A 123 55.24 -10.53 1.72
C GLY A 123 56.52 -9.73 1.53
N TYR A 124 56.42 -8.41 1.37
CA TYR A 124 57.53 -7.45 1.52
C TYR A 124 57.05 -6.15 2.16
N GLY A 125 57.76 -5.69 3.19
CA GLY A 125 57.89 -4.26 3.54
C GLY A 125 59.26 -3.74 3.04
N PRO A 126 59.87 -2.67 3.61
CA PRO A 126 59.46 -1.93 4.83
C PRO A 126 59.72 -0.39 4.82
N GLN A 127 59.54 0.28 5.99
CA GLN A 127 60.05 1.64 6.37
C GLN A 127 59.34 2.88 5.73
N LYS A 128 59.34 4.12 6.30
CA LYS A 128 60.00 4.73 7.51
C LYS A 128 59.29 6.04 7.97
N GLY A 129 59.56 6.52 9.21
CA GLY A 129 59.24 7.89 9.73
C GLY A 129 57.91 7.99 10.53
N SER A 130 57.76 8.57 11.74
CA SER A 130 58.54 9.53 12.59
C SER A 130 58.59 10.97 12.05
N LEU A 131 58.35 12.08 12.78
CA LEU A 131 58.12 12.45 14.22
C LEU A 131 56.89 13.42 14.31
N LYS A 132 56.13 13.70 15.40
CA LYS A 132 56.31 14.07 16.84
C LYS A 132 56.61 15.57 17.13
N ALA A 133 55.90 16.15 18.12
CA ALA A 133 56.02 17.50 18.75
C ALA A 133 55.41 18.71 17.98
N GLY A 134 54.97 19.81 18.61
CA GLY A 134 54.94 20.10 20.06
C GLY A 134 54.26 21.44 20.49
N GLU A 135 54.15 21.59 21.82
CA GLU A 135 53.50 22.60 22.69
C GLU A 135 53.68 24.12 22.43
N GLN A 136 52.67 24.93 22.83
CA GLN A 136 52.71 26.02 23.87
C GLN A 136 51.31 26.72 24.01
N ARG A 137 50.75 27.01 25.20
CA ARG A 137 50.96 28.11 26.21
C ARG A 137 50.59 29.52 25.68
N ALA A 138 49.98 30.46 26.42
CA ALA A 138 49.70 30.60 27.88
C ALA A 138 48.36 31.39 28.13
N SER A 139 47.61 31.19 29.24
CA SER A 139 47.57 31.98 30.51
C SER A 139 46.74 33.29 30.50
N SER A 140 46.26 33.88 31.62
CA SER A 140 45.41 33.40 32.76
C SER A 140 45.25 34.51 33.83
N GLU A 141 44.02 34.81 34.28
CA GLU A 141 43.64 35.44 35.58
C GLU A 141 42.27 34.81 36.03
N VAL A 142 41.89 34.46 37.28
CA VAL A 142 42.15 34.92 38.68
C VAL A 142 41.21 36.09 39.08
N SER A 143 40.37 36.10 40.14
CA SER A 143 40.14 35.31 41.39
C SER A 143 38.62 35.13 41.69
N GLY A 144 38.09 34.44 42.73
CA GLY A 144 38.67 33.60 43.80
C GLY A 144 37.83 33.60 45.12
N ARG A 145 38.02 32.59 46.01
CA ARG A 145 37.31 32.28 47.30
C ARG A 145 35.90 31.67 47.17
N SER A 146 35.40 30.75 48.03
CA SER A 146 35.94 29.85 49.11
C SER A 146 34.82 28.83 49.45
N GLY A 147 34.97 27.49 49.55
CA GLY A 147 35.76 26.66 50.50
C GLY A 147 34.91 26.26 51.74
N PRO A 148 35.06 25.08 52.42
CA PRO A 148 36.04 23.97 52.27
C PRO A 148 35.50 22.50 52.38
N ARG A 149 36.38 21.52 52.06
CA ARG A 149 36.61 20.11 52.58
C ARG A 149 35.42 19.19 53.01
N LYS A 150 35.33 17.86 52.71
CA LYS A 150 36.25 16.67 52.59
C LYS A 150 36.51 15.85 53.89
N ALA A 151 35.76 14.75 54.07
CA ALA A 151 36.05 13.43 54.71
C ALA A 151 34.72 12.63 54.66
N ASP A 152 34.58 11.36 54.25
CA ASP A 152 35.26 10.08 54.58
C ASP A 152 34.80 9.44 55.91
N GLY A 153 34.56 8.11 55.89
CA GLY A 153 34.00 7.32 57.01
C GLY A 153 32.82 6.42 56.60
N SER A 154 32.89 5.12 56.92
CA SER A 154 31.88 4.10 56.59
C SER A 154 31.58 3.22 57.80
N ARG A 155 30.28 2.90 58.05
CA ARG A 155 29.75 1.53 58.34
C ARG A 155 28.38 1.51 59.05
N GLN A 156 27.47 0.67 58.50
CA GLN A 156 26.53 -0.24 59.20
C GLN A 156 25.40 0.42 60.06
N LEU A 157 24.27 -0.22 60.43
CA LEU A 157 23.95 -1.67 60.49
C LEU A 157 22.40 -1.95 60.46
N LEU A 158 21.95 -2.93 59.63
CA LEU A 158 20.70 -3.75 59.71
C LEU A 158 19.31 -3.02 59.71
N ASP A 159 18.15 -3.62 59.39
CA ASP A 159 17.72 -4.98 58.96
C ASP A 159 16.32 -4.89 58.23
N TYR A 160 15.63 -5.89 57.64
CA TYR A 160 15.81 -7.33 57.29
C TYR A 160 14.80 -7.68 56.14
N VAL A 161 14.70 -8.96 55.71
CA VAL A 161 13.61 -9.59 54.89
C VAL A 161 13.49 -9.18 53.40
N GLU A 162 13.34 -10.06 52.39
CA GLU A 162 13.70 -11.49 52.21
C GLU A 162 13.92 -11.81 50.70
N LEU A 163 14.92 -12.68 50.44
CA LEU A 163 15.04 -13.72 49.39
C LEU A 163 14.34 -13.62 48.01
N SER A 164 15.13 -13.63 46.93
CA SER A 164 15.18 -14.78 45.98
C SER A 164 16.35 -14.68 44.95
N PRO A 165 16.84 -15.80 44.34
CA PRO A 165 18.12 -15.81 43.61
C PRO A 165 18.07 -16.40 42.17
N LEU A 166 19.27 -16.50 41.56
CA LEU A 166 19.66 -17.08 40.25
C LEU A 166 19.43 -16.24 38.99
N THR A 167 20.52 -16.09 38.23
CA THR A 167 20.58 -15.51 36.87
C THR A 167 21.22 -16.50 35.90
N GLN A 168 20.59 -16.69 34.74
CA GLN A 168 21.11 -17.43 33.58
C GLN A 168 20.53 -16.73 32.32
N GLY A 169 21.22 -16.70 31.17
CA GLY A 169 20.78 -15.80 30.08
C GLY A 169 21.41 -15.99 28.70
N SER A 170 21.42 -14.88 27.92
CA SER A 170 21.78 -14.78 26.48
C SER A 170 20.70 -15.29 25.51
N PRO A 171 20.76 -14.99 24.19
CA PRO A 171 21.43 -13.87 23.49
C PRO A 171 20.53 -13.10 22.49
N GLN A 172 20.90 -11.87 22.11
CA GLN A 172 20.39 -11.20 20.90
C GLN A 172 21.46 -11.13 19.80
N ARG A 173 21.08 -11.34 18.54
CA ARG A 173 22.00 -11.48 17.39
C ARG A 173 21.94 -10.27 16.48
N ALA A 174 23.04 -9.53 16.37
CA ALA A 174 23.18 -8.39 15.45
C ALA A 174 23.17 -8.83 13.98
N ARG A 175 22.74 -7.92 13.09
CA ARG A 175 22.62 -8.13 11.62
C ARG A 175 23.51 -7.11 10.90
N THR A 176 24.24 -7.53 9.87
CA THR A 176 25.41 -6.80 9.33
C THR A 176 25.06 -5.78 8.23
N PRO A 177 25.83 -4.67 8.10
CA PRO A 177 25.45 -3.52 7.26
C PRO A 177 25.57 -3.73 5.74
N ALA A 178 26.38 -4.70 5.28
CA ALA A 178 26.75 -4.84 3.86
C ALA A 178 25.57 -4.98 2.89
N LYS A 179 24.43 -5.54 3.33
CA LYS A 179 23.25 -5.77 2.48
C LYS A 179 22.42 -4.51 2.21
N GLN A 180 22.68 -3.40 2.88
CA GLN A 180 21.96 -2.14 2.65
C GLN A 180 22.62 -1.31 1.53
N GLU A 181 23.95 -1.19 1.53
CA GLU A 181 24.73 -0.48 0.49
C GLU A 181 24.55 -1.13 -0.91
N GLU A 182 24.10 -2.38 -0.97
CA GLU A 182 23.77 -3.10 -2.21
C GLU A 182 22.40 -2.68 -2.78
N LEU A 183 21.37 -2.62 -1.92
CA LEU A 183 20.01 -2.17 -2.28
C LEU A 183 19.97 -0.68 -2.69
N GLU A 184 20.78 0.16 -2.07
CA GLU A 184 20.85 1.59 -2.36
C GLU A 184 21.44 1.86 -3.77
N ARG A 185 22.41 1.06 -4.21
CA ARG A 185 22.93 1.09 -5.60
C ARG A 185 21.89 0.61 -6.62
N ASP A 186 21.21 -0.49 -6.30
CA ASP A 186 20.17 -1.10 -7.15
C ASP A 186 18.90 -0.22 -7.28
N LEU A 187 18.70 0.73 -6.36
CA LEU A 187 17.71 1.81 -6.49
C LEU A 187 18.22 2.98 -7.35
N ALA A 188 19.47 3.40 -7.17
CA ALA A 188 20.08 4.48 -7.97
C ALA A 188 20.12 4.13 -9.47
N GLN A 189 20.54 2.91 -9.82
CA GLN A 189 20.59 2.46 -11.21
C GLN A 189 19.19 2.46 -11.87
N ARG A 190 18.16 1.99 -11.15
CA ARG A 190 16.75 2.07 -11.60
C ARG A 190 16.17 3.49 -11.60
N SER A 191 16.93 4.51 -11.19
CA SER A 191 16.60 5.91 -11.38
C SER A 191 17.17 6.43 -12.71
N GLU A 192 18.44 6.17 -12.99
CA GLU A 192 19.10 6.57 -14.25
C GLU A 192 18.52 5.87 -15.48
N GLU A 193 18.25 4.56 -15.41
CA GLU A 193 17.58 3.83 -16.49
C GLU A 193 16.21 4.45 -16.81
N ARG A 194 15.51 4.95 -15.78
CA ARG A 194 14.22 5.63 -15.90
C ARG A 194 14.34 6.95 -16.65
N ARG A 195 15.39 7.73 -16.35
CA ARG A 195 15.68 9.02 -17.02
C ARG A 195 15.98 8.81 -18.51
N ARG A 196 16.87 7.86 -18.82
CA ARG A 196 17.25 7.51 -20.20
C ARG A 196 16.06 7.06 -21.06
N TRP A 197 15.08 6.35 -20.49
CA TRP A 197 13.87 5.95 -21.23
C TRP A 197 12.98 7.14 -21.62
N PHE A 198 12.98 8.24 -20.87
CA PHE A 198 12.28 9.47 -21.27
C PHE A 198 13.08 10.25 -22.33
N GLU A 199 14.38 10.45 -22.09
CA GLU A 199 15.27 11.18 -23.02
C GLU A 199 15.38 10.50 -24.40
N ALA A 200 15.30 9.17 -24.46
CA ALA A 200 15.33 8.41 -25.72
C ALA A 200 14.09 8.60 -26.62
N THR A 201 13.01 9.24 -26.13
CA THR A 201 11.76 9.41 -26.90
C THR A 201 11.74 10.70 -27.73
N ASP A 202 12.50 11.72 -27.34
CA ASP A 202 12.30 13.11 -27.80
C ASP A 202 13.48 13.66 -28.64
N SER A 203 14.23 12.77 -29.31
CA SER A 203 15.47 13.17 -30.01
C SER A 203 15.87 12.25 -31.16
N ARG A 204 15.07 12.19 -32.24
CA ARG A 204 15.61 11.84 -33.57
C ARG A 204 14.77 12.34 -34.77
N ALA A 205 15.27 13.40 -35.40
CA ALA A 205 14.94 13.75 -36.79
C ALA A 205 16.20 14.23 -37.52
N PRO A 206 16.58 13.59 -38.65
CA PRO A 206 17.32 14.28 -39.69
C PRO A 206 16.78 13.98 -41.11
N GLU A 207 16.78 15.02 -41.94
CA GLU A 207 16.45 15.01 -43.38
C GLU A 207 17.51 14.27 -44.23
N THR A 208 17.11 13.55 -45.28
CA THR A 208 17.57 13.71 -46.69
C THR A 208 17.02 12.62 -47.64
N PRO A 209 16.99 12.83 -48.98
CA PRO A 209 16.11 12.09 -49.91
C PRO A 209 16.87 11.14 -50.88
N PRO A 210 16.31 10.73 -52.05
CA PRO A 210 15.54 9.49 -52.16
C PRO A 210 16.20 8.43 -53.06
N GLY A 211 16.19 7.17 -52.63
CA GLY A 211 16.67 6.03 -53.43
C GLY A 211 16.14 4.69 -52.92
N GLU A 212 15.14 4.15 -53.61
CA GLU A 212 14.61 2.77 -53.53
C GLU A 212 14.43 2.15 -52.12
N ALA A 213 13.23 2.31 -51.53
CA ALA A 213 12.82 1.65 -50.29
C ALA A 213 11.60 0.70 -50.51
N PRO A 214 11.60 -0.55 -49.97
CA PRO A 214 10.52 -1.52 -50.21
C PRO A 214 9.75 -1.96 -48.93
N ARG A 215 8.74 -2.82 -49.15
CA ARG A 215 7.98 -3.61 -48.14
C ARG A 215 7.02 -2.79 -47.24
N ARG A 216 5.82 -3.34 -47.01
CA ARG A 216 4.81 -2.73 -46.13
C ARG A 216 5.15 -2.99 -44.65
N GLY A 217 5.34 -1.92 -43.88
CA GLY A 217 5.01 -1.94 -42.45
C GLY A 217 3.56 -1.53 -42.22
N LEU A 218 3.05 -1.72 -41.00
CA LEU A 218 1.83 -1.11 -40.48
C LEU A 218 2.11 -0.64 -39.05
N GLY A 219 1.65 0.54 -38.68
CA GLY A 219 2.03 1.20 -37.42
C GLY A 219 2.13 2.73 -37.47
N ALA A 220 2.01 3.35 -38.64
CA ALA A 220 1.64 4.77 -38.73
C ALA A 220 0.14 4.95 -38.42
N PRO A 221 -0.30 6.10 -37.87
CA PRO A 221 -1.72 6.42 -37.74
C PRO A 221 -2.43 6.36 -39.11
N LEU A 222 -3.63 5.77 -39.13
CA LEU A 222 -4.49 5.81 -40.31
C LEU A 222 -4.94 7.25 -40.57
N THR A 223 -4.88 7.71 -41.81
CA THR A 223 -5.44 9.01 -42.19
C THR A 223 -6.96 9.00 -42.14
N GLU A 224 -7.55 10.18 -41.93
CA GLU A 224 -8.99 10.38 -41.71
C GLU A 224 -9.84 9.82 -42.87
N ASP A 225 -9.39 10.00 -44.13
CA ASP A 225 -9.97 9.37 -45.33
C ASP A 225 -10.06 7.83 -45.25
N GLN A 226 -9.08 7.18 -44.61
CA GLN A 226 -9.05 5.72 -44.47
C GLN A 226 -9.98 5.26 -43.36
N GLN A 227 -10.11 6.05 -42.29
CA GLN A 227 -11.12 5.79 -41.25
C GLN A 227 -12.55 6.02 -41.76
N SER A 228 -12.82 7.10 -42.53
CA SER A 228 -14.14 7.34 -43.12
C SER A 228 -14.57 6.20 -44.03
N ARG A 229 -13.70 5.77 -44.96
CA ARG A 229 -13.97 4.64 -45.86
C ARG A 229 -14.26 3.33 -45.12
N LEU A 230 -13.50 3.02 -44.06
CA LEU A 230 -13.77 1.84 -43.22
C LEU A 230 -15.08 1.97 -42.45
N SER A 231 -15.44 3.19 -42.01
CA SER A 231 -16.69 3.46 -41.31
C SER A 231 -17.90 3.33 -42.24
N GLU A 232 -17.79 3.83 -43.48
CA GLU A 232 -18.77 3.64 -44.56
C GLU A 232 -18.92 2.15 -44.94
N GLU A 233 -17.83 1.36 -44.96
CA GLU A 233 -17.89 -0.08 -45.21
C GLU A 233 -18.54 -0.86 -44.06
N ILE A 234 -18.26 -0.48 -42.80
CA ILE A 234 -18.88 -1.05 -41.60
C ILE A 234 -20.38 -0.71 -41.57
N GLU A 235 -20.74 0.55 -41.80
CA GLU A 235 -22.12 1.03 -41.85
C GLU A 235 -22.92 0.33 -42.96
N LYS A 236 -22.32 0.18 -44.14
CA LYS A 236 -22.90 -0.62 -45.23
C LYS A 236 -23.09 -2.09 -44.84
N LYS A 237 -22.17 -2.68 -44.06
CA LYS A 237 -22.31 -4.06 -43.55
C LYS A 237 -23.39 -4.19 -42.49
N TRP A 238 -23.59 -3.20 -41.63
CA TRP A 238 -24.76 -3.12 -40.75
C TRP A 238 -26.07 -3.06 -41.55
N GLN A 239 -26.14 -2.20 -42.56
CA GLN A 239 -27.30 -2.08 -43.44
C GLN A 239 -27.52 -3.29 -44.36
N GLU A 240 -26.53 -4.19 -44.53
CA GLU A 240 -26.69 -5.50 -45.15
C GLU A 240 -27.24 -6.53 -44.12
N LEU A 241 -26.78 -6.48 -42.86
CA LEU A 241 -27.29 -7.32 -41.76
C LEU A 241 -28.76 -7.02 -41.44
N GLU A 242 -29.17 -5.74 -41.37
CA GLU A 242 -30.57 -5.34 -41.12
C GLU A 242 -31.54 -5.77 -42.23
N LYS A 243 -31.03 -6.06 -43.43
CA LYS A 243 -31.83 -6.53 -44.57
C LYS A 243 -31.94 -8.06 -44.65
N LEU A 244 -31.26 -8.79 -43.77
CA LEU A 244 -31.45 -10.24 -43.66
C LEU A 244 -32.80 -10.55 -42.99
N PRO A 245 -33.64 -11.44 -43.55
CA PRO A 245 -34.87 -11.85 -42.89
C PRO A 245 -34.58 -12.51 -41.54
N LEU A 246 -34.87 -11.79 -40.45
CA LEU A 246 -34.85 -12.33 -39.09
C LEU A 246 -35.79 -13.54 -39.03
N ARG A 247 -35.23 -14.74 -38.87
CA ARG A 247 -36.05 -15.94 -38.62
C ARG A 247 -36.83 -15.75 -37.33
N ASP A 248 -38.09 -16.20 -37.32
CA ASP A 248 -39.01 -16.06 -36.17
C ASP A 248 -38.58 -16.85 -34.93
N ASN A 249 -37.60 -16.32 -34.20
CA ASN A 249 -37.44 -16.59 -32.78
C ASN A 249 -38.68 -16.03 -32.07
N LYS A 250 -39.53 -16.94 -31.58
CA LYS A 250 -40.88 -16.67 -31.08
C LYS A 250 -40.89 -15.52 -30.07
N ARG A 251 -41.42 -14.36 -30.49
CA ARG A 251 -41.65 -13.21 -29.61
C ARG A 251 -42.67 -13.59 -28.54
N VAL A 252 -42.23 -13.75 -27.29
CA VAL A 252 -43.14 -13.78 -26.14
C VAL A 252 -43.48 -12.33 -25.78
N PRO A 253 -44.74 -11.88 -25.87
CA PRO A 253 -45.08 -10.49 -25.59
C PRO A 253 -44.96 -10.15 -24.10
N LEU A 254 -44.13 -9.16 -23.76
CA LEU A 254 -43.98 -8.63 -22.39
C LEU A 254 -45.20 -7.80 -21.91
N THR A 255 -46.35 -7.92 -22.57
CA THR A 255 -47.61 -7.28 -22.17
C THR A 255 -48.36 -8.01 -21.05
N ALA A 256 -48.00 -9.27 -20.74
CA ALA A 256 -48.67 -10.07 -19.71
C ALA A 256 -48.39 -9.65 -18.26
N LEU A 257 -47.29 -8.92 -18.00
CA LEU A 257 -46.86 -8.56 -16.65
C LEU A 257 -47.31 -7.16 -16.20
N LEU A 258 -47.72 -6.27 -17.12
CA LEU A 258 -48.02 -4.87 -16.80
C LEU A 258 -49.48 -4.59 -16.40
N ASN A 259 -50.39 -5.55 -16.58
CA ASN A 259 -51.82 -5.38 -16.25
C ASN A 259 -52.20 -5.82 -14.83
N GLN A 260 -51.32 -6.50 -14.08
CA GLN A 260 -51.66 -7.06 -12.75
C GLN A 260 -51.70 -6.00 -11.63
N SER A 261 -51.15 -4.81 -11.86
CA SER A 261 -51.13 -3.71 -10.89
C SER A 261 -52.37 -2.80 -10.90
N ARG A 262 -53.40 -3.08 -11.74
CA ARG A 262 -54.53 -2.14 -11.91
C ARG A 262 -55.89 -2.76 -12.25
N SER A 263 -56.35 -3.75 -11.49
CA SER A 263 -57.79 -4.05 -11.35
C SER A 263 -58.12 -4.90 -10.12
N GLU A 264 -58.74 -4.30 -9.11
CA GLU A 264 -59.45 -5.06 -8.08
C GLU A 264 -60.80 -5.55 -8.63
N ARG A 265 -61.06 -6.87 -8.58
CA ARG A 265 -62.20 -7.51 -7.87
C ARG A 265 -62.60 -8.89 -8.44
N ARG A 266 -62.68 -9.87 -7.53
CA ARG A 266 -63.58 -11.05 -7.52
C ARG A 266 -63.45 -12.08 -8.68
N ALA A 267 -62.53 -13.03 -8.51
CA ALA A 267 -62.65 -14.43 -8.97
C ALA A 267 -61.76 -15.34 -8.08
N PRO A 268 -62.09 -16.64 -7.86
CA PRO A 268 -61.27 -17.56 -7.06
C PRO A 268 -60.16 -18.25 -7.90
N PRO A 269 -59.10 -18.84 -7.27
CA PRO A 269 -57.88 -19.24 -8.00
C PRO A 269 -57.81 -20.73 -8.44
N SER A 270 -58.76 -21.57 -8.04
CA SER A 270 -58.61 -23.04 -7.99
C SER A 270 -58.21 -23.69 -9.32
N ASP A 271 -58.95 -23.37 -10.39
CA ASP A 271 -58.95 -24.12 -11.65
C ASP A 271 -57.58 -24.12 -12.36
N ASN A 272 -56.81 -23.02 -12.20
CA ASN A 272 -55.47 -22.90 -12.80
C ASN A 272 -54.43 -23.77 -12.10
N HIS A 273 -54.56 -23.99 -10.79
CA HIS A 273 -53.64 -24.83 -10.03
C HIS A 273 -53.86 -26.31 -10.36
N GLU A 274 -55.12 -26.75 -10.37
CA GLU A 274 -55.49 -28.14 -10.67
C GLU A 274 -55.15 -28.53 -12.13
N ALA A 275 -55.20 -27.58 -13.07
CA ALA A 275 -54.73 -27.78 -14.44
C ALA A 275 -53.21 -28.02 -14.51
N LEU A 276 -52.42 -27.17 -13.84
CA LEU A 276 -50.96 -27.31 -13.76
C LEU A 276 -50.53 -28.60 -13.07
N GLU A 277 -51.22 -29.02 -12.00
CA GLU A 277 -50.92 -30.29 -11.34
C GLU A 277 -51.16 -31.50 -12.25
N LYS A 278 -52.25 -31.51 -13.03
CA LYS A 278 -52.54 -32.58 -14.01
C LYS A 278 -51.53 -32.62 -15.16
N GLU A 279 -51.05 -31.46 -15.61
CA GLU A 279 -50.00 -31.38 -16.63
C GLU A 279 -48.65 -31.90 -16.09
N VAL A 280 -48.27 -31.52 -14.86
CA VAL A 280 -47.08 -32.05 -14.17
C VAL A 280 -47.17 -33.57 -13.94
N GLN A 281 -48.34 -34.08 -13.57
CA GLN A 281 -48.57 -35.53 -13.44
C GLN A 281 -48.44 -36.27 -14.78
N SER A 282 -49.00 -35.70 -15.86
CA SER A 282 -48.86 -36.25 -17.22
C SER A 282 -47.40 -36.32 -17.69
N LEU A 283 -46.62 -35.25 -17.44
CA LEU A 283 -45.20 -35.20 -17.79
C LEU A 283 -44.36 -36.20 -16.98
N ARG A 284 -44.68 -36.43 -15.69
CA ARG A 284 -44.05 -37.47 -14.86
C ARG A 284 -44.34 -38.87 -15.38
N ALA A 285 -45.60 -39.18 -15.68
CA ALA A 285 -46.00 -40.48 -16.23
C ALA A 285 -45.32 -40.76 -17.60
N GLN A 286 -45.14 -39.74 -18.43
CA GLN A 286 -44.38 -39.86 -19.67
C GLN A 286 -42.90 -40.16 -19.41
N LEU A 287 -42.24 -39.45 -18.48
CA LEU A 287 -40.84 -39.70 -18.11
C LEU A 287 -40.62 -41.11 -17.53
N GLU A 288 -41.58 -41.63 -16.76
CA GLU A 288 -41.54 -43.02 -16.26
C GLU A 288 -41.73 -44.03 -17.40
N ALA A 289 -42.64 -43.79 -18.35
CA ALA A 289 -42.80 -44.63 -19.54
C ALA A 289 -41.57 -44.63 -20.46
N TRP A 290 -40.83 -43.51 -20.56
CA TRP A 290 -39.54 -43.46 -21.23
C TRP A 290 -38.46 -44.23 -20.48
N ARG A 291 -38.42 -44.14 -19.14
CA ARG A 291 -37.46 -44.87 -18.29
C ARG A 291 -37.66 -46.39 -18.36
N ALA A 292 -38.90 -46.85 -18.23
CA ALA A 292 -39.28 -48.26 -18.38
C ALA A 292 -39.00 -48.82 -19.80
N ARG A 293 -38.97 -47.97 -20.83
CA ARG A 293 -38.54 -48.36 -22.19
C ARG A 293 -37.02 -48.51 -22.33
N GLY A 294 -36.23 -47.90 -21.44
CA GLY A 294 -34.77 -48.05 -21.39
C GLY A 294 -34.29 -49.32 -20.70
N GLU A 295 -35.04 -49.83 -19.72
CA GLU A 295 -34.64 -50.95 -18.85
C GLU A 295 -34.99 -52.35 -19.42
N ALA A 296 -34.83 -52.53 -20.74
CA ALA A 296 -34.93 -53.85 -21.37
C ALA A 296 -33.60 -54.62 -21.18
N PRO A 297 -33.57 -55.76 -20.46
CA PRO A 297 -32.32 -56.35 -19.98
C PRO A 297 -31.55 -57.10 -21.08
N GLN A 298 -30.57 -56.43 -21.71
CA GLN A 298 -29.54 -57.11 -22.52
C GLN A 298 -28.52 -57.82 -21.62
N ASN A 299 -28.95 -58.90 -20.98
CA ASN A 299 -28.07 -59.88 -20.32
C ASN A 299 -27.31 -60.67 -21.39
N VAL A 300 -26.26 -60.07 -21.94
CA VAL A 300 -25.20 -60.76 -22.70
C VAL A 300 -23.86 -60.29 -22.17
N ALA A 301 -23.17 -61.15 -21.43
CA ALA A 301 -21.79 -60.91 -21.05
C ALA A 301 -20.92 -60.90 -22.31
N ARG A 302 -20.54 -59.72 -22.78
CA ARG A 302 -19.42 -59.59 -23.71
C ARG A 302 -18.11 -59.75 -22.95
N PRO A 303 -17.10 -60.40 -23.54
CA PRO A 303 -15.77 -60.48 -22.95
C PRO A 303 -15.11 -59.10 -22.93
N GLN A 304 -13.92 -59.05 -22.36
CA GLN A 304 -12.97 -57.95 -22.46
C GLN A 304 -12.49 -57.78 -23.92
N GLU A 305 -13.37 -57.27 -24.79
CA GLU A 305 -12.97 -56.68 -26.06
C GLU A 305 -12.26 -55.35 -25.74
N ASP A 306 -11.05 -55.15 -26.29
CA ASP A 306 -10.44 -53.82 -26.36
C ASP A 306 -11.35 -52.92 -27.20
N SER A 307 -12.32 -52.29 -26.54
CA SER A 307 -13.14 -51.21 -27.07
C SER A 307 -12.27 -49.97 -27.18
N HIS A 308 -11.31 -50.05 -28.10
CA HIS A 308 -10.25 -49.08 -28.32
C HIS A 308 -10.91 -47.75 -28.65
N ILE A 309 -11.00 -46.89 -27.63
CA ILE A 309 -11.70 -45.61 -27.71
C ILE A 309 -11.14 -44.87 -28.93
N PRO A 310 -11.99 -44.48 -29.91
CA PRO A 310 -11.50 -43.83 -31.11
C PRO A 310 -10.70 -42.57 -30.74
N PRO A 311 -9.48 -42.37 -31.26
CA PRO A 311 -8.62 -41.26 -30.84
C PRO A 311 -9.35 -39.90 -30.95
N GLY A 312 -9.70 -39.32 -29.79
CA GLY A 312 -10.52 -38.12 -29.68
C GLY A 312 -11.85 -38.27 -28.90
N TYR A 313 -12.30 -39.49 -28.59
CA TYR A 313 -13.44 -39.74 -27.70
C TYR A 313 -13.01 -39.87 -26.23
N ILE A 314 -13.95 -39.55 -25.33
CA ILE A 314 -13.77 -39.61 -23.87
C ILE A 314 -14.55 -40.82 -23.34
N SER A 315 -14.02 -41.55 -22.36
CA SER A 315 -14.77 -42.64 -21.70
C SER A 315 -15.99 -42.08 -20.94
N GLN A 316 -17.07 -42.86 -20.89
CA GLN A 316 -18.30 -42.49 -20.18
C GLN A 316 -18.03 -42.17 -18.70
N GLU A 317 -17.25 -43.00 -18.01
CA GLU A 317 -16.94 -42.76 -16.59
C GLU A 317 -16.15 -41.46 -16.35
N THR A 318 -15.29 -41.03 -17.28
CA THR A 318 -14.58 -39.75 -17.15
C THR A 318 -15.50 -38.57 -17.44
N CYS A 319 -16.49 -38.73 -18.33
CA CYS A 319 -17.56 -37.76 -18.50
C CYS A 319 -18.38 -37.62 -17.20
N GLU A 320 -18.86 -38.74 -16.65
CA GLU A 320 -19.67 -38.78 -15.42
C GLU A 320 -18.92 -38.22 -14.20
N ARG A 321 -17.63 -38.54 -14.02
CA ARG A 321 -16.77 -37.91 -12.99
C ARG A 321 -16.66 -36.40 -13.19
N SER A 322 -16.39 -35.94 -14.41
CA SER A 322 -16.26 -34.49 -14.69
C SER A 322 -17.57 -33.72 -14.48
N LEU A 323 -18.73 -34.35 -14.70
CA LEU A 323 -20.04 -33.78 -14.40
C LEU A 323 -20.29 -33.73 -12.88
N ALA A 324 -19.99 -34.79 -12.14
CA ALA A 324 -20.12 -34.80 -10.68
C ALA A 324 -19.18 -33.79 -9.99
N GLU A 325 -17.96 -33.61 -10.51
CA GLU A 325 -17.02 -32.58 -10.08
C GLU A 325 -17.55 -31.16 -10.38
N MET A 326 -18.14 -30.95 -11.57
CA MET A 326 -18.78 -29.68 -11.95
C MET A 326 -20.01 -29.36 -11.08
N GLU A 327 -20.87 -30.36 -10.82
CA GLU A 327 -22.02 -30.22 -9.92
C GLU A 327 -21.60 -29.92 -8.49
N SER A 328 -20.57 -30.59 -7.97
CA SER A 328 -20.02 -30.30 -6.64
C SER A 328 -19.43 -28.89 -6.57
N SER A 329 -18.69 -28.46 -7.61
CA SER A 329 -18.14 -27.10 -7.71
C SER A 329 -19.26 -26.04 -7.75
N HIS A 330 -20.32 -26.26 -8.53
CA HIS A 330 -21.47 -25.36 -8.57
C HIS A 330 -22.24 -25.31 -7.24
N GLN A 331 -22.45 -26.46 -6.58
CA GLN A 331 -23.05 -26.50 -5.24
C GLN A 331 -22.21 -25.74 -4.21
N GLN A 332 -20.88 -25.86 -4.26
CA GLN A 332 -19.97 -25.11 -3.40
C GLN A 332 -20.00 -23.60 -3.68
N ALA A 333 -20.05 -23.18 -4.95
CA ALA A 333 -20.19 -21.77 -5.32
C ALA A 333 -21.53 -21.17 -4.83
N MET A 334 -22.64 -21.88 -5.02
CA MET A 334 -23.96 -21.46 -4.52
C MET A 334 -24.01 -21.37 -2.99
N GLU A 335 -23.30 -22.25 -2.28
CA GLU A 335 -23.15 -22.24 -0.84
C GLU A 335 -22.25 -21.09 -0.35
N GLN A 336 -21.16 -20.78 -1.07
CA GLN A 336 -20.32 -19.60 -0.81
C GLN A 336 -21.09 -18.30 -1.00
N LEU A 337 -21.89 -18.18 -2.06
CA LEU A 337 -22.74 -17.02 -2.35
C LEU A 337 -23.83 -16.83 -1.26
N ARG A 338 -24.46 -17.91 -0.78
CA ARG A 338 -25.38 -17.86 0.37
C ARG A 338 -24.69 -17.33 1.63
N ARG A 339 -23.51 -17.86 1.96
CA ARG A 339 -22.71 -17.41 3.12
C ARG A 339 -22.17 -15.99 2.94
N HIS A 340 -21.95 -15.52 1.71
CA HIS A 340 -21.68 -14.11 1.43
C HIS A 340 -22.91 -13.25 1.73
N HIS A 341 -24.07 -13.59 1.18
CA HIS A 341 -25.31 -12.85 1.41
C HIS A 341 -25.69 -12.78 2.90
N GLU A 342 -25.52 -13.89 3.64
CA GLU A 342 -25.72 -13.90 5.10
C GLU A 342 -24.78 -12.93 5.84
N ARG A 343 -23.50 -12.85 5.44
CA ARG A 343 -22.53 -11.86 5.98
C ARG A 343 -22.88 -10.42 5.61
N GLU A 344 -23.48 -10.16 4.44
CA GLU A 344 -23.99 -8.82 4.11
C GLU A 344 -25.24 -8.47 4.92
N LEU A 345 -26.18 -9.40 5.10
CA LEU A 345 -27.35 -9.20 5.96
C LEU A 345 -26.93 -8.88 7.41
N GLN A 346 -25.93 -9.60 7.95
CA GLN A 346 -25.38 -9.33 9.28
C GLN A 346 -24.69 -7.95 9.36
N ARG A 347 -23.92 -7.53 8.33
CA ARG A 347 -23.33 -6.18 8.29
C ARG A 347 -24.38 -5.08 8.22
N LEU A 348 -25.40 -5.22 7.38
CA LEU A 348 -26.50 -4.27 7.26
C LEU A 348 -27.35 -4.19 8.54
N GLN A 349 -27.51 -5.30 9.26
CA GLN A 349 -28.14 -5.32 10.58
C GLN A 349 -27.29 -4.54 11.62
N GLN A 350 -25.98 -4.81 11.68
CA GLN A 350 -25.06 -4.11 12.58
C GLN A 350 -24.97 -2.61 12.28
N GLU A 351 -24.95 -2.20 11.00
CA GLU A 351 -24.96 -0.78 10.63
C GLU A 351 -26.29 -0.11 10.97
N LYS A 352 -27.43 -0.77 10.75
CA LYS A 352 -28.74 -0.28 11.21
C LYS A 352 -28.79 -0.11 12.73
N GLU A 353 -28.25 -1.05 13.49
CA GLU A 353 -28.19 -0.96 14.96
C GLU A 353 -27.27 0.18 15.41
N ARG A 354 -26.09 0.33 14.78
CA ARG A 354 -25.17 1.44 15.02
C ARG A 354 -25.84 2.80 14.78
N LEU A 355 -26.51 2.97 13.64
CA LEU A 355 -27.24 4.20 13.31
C LEU A 355 -28.41 4.47 14.27
N LEU A 356 -29.12 3.43 14.74
CA LEU A 356 -30.16 3.58 15.76
C LEU A 356 -29.57 4.02 17.11
N ASP A 357 -28.39 3.54 17.49
CA ASP A 357 -27.71 3.97 18.72
C ASP A 357 -27.07 5.36 18.60
N GLU A 358 -26.60 5.76 17.41
CA GLU A 358 -26.19 7.13 17.09
C GLU A 358 -27.38 8.11 17.25
N GLU A 359 -28.55 7.80 16.68
CA GLU A 359 -29.79 8.60 16.81
C GLU A 359 -30.33 8.64 18.25
N ARG A 360 -30.25 7.51 18.99
CA ARG A 360 -30.57 7.46 20.43
C ARG A 360 -29.64 8.36 21.24
N ALA A 361 -28.33 8.32 20.97
CA ALA A 361 -27.34 9.15 21.64
C ALA A 361 -27.54 10.64 21.34
N ALA A 362 -27.83 10.99 20.08
CA ALA A 362 -28.18 12.36 19.68
C ALA A 362 -29.45 12.86 20.40
N THR A 363 -30.50 12.02 20.46
CA THR A 363 -31.75 12.33 21.17
C THR A 363 -31.52 12.54 22.67
N VAL A 364 -30.76 11.67 23.33
CA VAL A 364 -30.39 11.82 24.75
C VAL A 364 -29.54 13.07 24.99
N SER A 365 -28.65 13.43 24.06
CA SER A 365 -27.85 14.65 24.13
C SER A 365 -28.73 15.91 24.00
N ALA A 366 -29.71 15.89 23.09
CA ALA A 366 -30.67 16.99 22.92
C ALA A 366 -31.55 17.19 24.16
N ILE A 367 -32.07 16.10 24.75
CA ILE A 367 -32.83 16.15 26.00
C ILE A 367 -31.98 16.74 27.13
N LYS A 368 -30.74 16.27 27.32
CA LYS A 368 -29.82 16.80 28.34
C LYS A 368 -29.47 18.28 28.12
N ALA A 369 -29.38 18.74 26.87
CA ALA A 369 -29.18 20.14 26.56
C ALA A 369 -30.41 20.99 26.94
N MET A 370 -31.63 20.48 26.72
CA MET A 370 -32.87 21.14 27.14
C MET A 370 -33.04 21.15 28.67
N GLU A 371 -32.76 20.04 29.35
CA GLU A 371 -32.73 19.95 30.82
C GLU A 371 -31.74 20.95 31.43
N LYS A 372 -30.52 20.99 30.88
CA LYS A 372 -29.49 21.95 31.30
C LYS A 372 -29.95 23.40 31.09
N ALA A 373 -30.46 23.74 29.91
CA ALA A 373 -30.95 25.10 29.62
C ALA A 373 -32.12 25.52 30.53
N HIS A 374 -33.02 24.58 30.86
CA HIS A 374 -34.09 24.83 31.82
C HIS A 374 -33.56 25.04 33.25
N GLN A 375 -32.61 24.22 33.69
CA GLN A 375 -31.94 24.39 34.98
C GLN A 375 -31.15 25.71 35.04
N GLU A 376 -30.55 26.15 33.94
CA GLU A 376 -29.86 27.44 33.84
C GLU A 376 -30.81 28.63 33.96
N GLU A 377 -31.98 28.64 33.29
CA GLU A 377 -32.95 29.73 33.51
C GLU A 377 -33.60 29.66 34.91
N LEU A 378 -33.84 28.47 35.47
CA LEU A 378 -34.31 28.32 36.86
C LEU A 378 -33.29 28.86 37.87
N ASN A 379 -32.01 28.50 37.71
CA ASN A 379 -30.91 29.04 38.53
C ASN A 379 -30.78 30.56 38.37
N ARG A 380 -31.05 31.09 37.17
CA ARG A 380 -31.03 32.51 36.85
C ARG A 380 -32.22 33.27 37.45
N GLU A 381 -33.42 32.71 37.50
CA GLU A 381 -34.55 33.28 38.26
C GLU A 381 -34.33 33.23 39.78
N LEU A 382 -33.79 32.13 40.30
CA LEU A 382 -33.36 32.03 41.70
C LEU A 382 -32.25 33.05 42.03
N SER A 383 -31.35 33.31 41.07
CA SER A 383 -30.31 34.34 41.20
C SER A 383 -30.89 35.76 41.13
N LYS A 384 -31.91 36.02 40.31
CA LYS A 384 -32.66 37.30 40.30
C LYS A 384 -33.36 37.54 41.64
N THR A 385 -34.03 36.53 42.22
CA THR A 385 -34.67 36.66 43.54
C THR A 385 -33.65 36.82 44.67
N ARG A 386 -32.54 36.05 44.68
CA ARG A 386 -31.44 36.25 45.63
C ARG A 386 -30.78 37.63 45.47
N SER A 387 -30.62 38.12 44.25
CA SER A 387 -30.11 39.45 43.92
C SER A 387 -31.01 40.56 44.49
N LEU A 388 -32.33 40.47 44.31
CA LEU A 388 -33.29 41.40 44.94
C LEU A 388 -33.28 41.35 46.47
N GLN A 389 -32.87 40.22 47.06
CA GLN A 389 -32.78 40.02 48.50
C GLN A 389 -31.42 40.49 49.08
N GLN A 390 -30.39 40.60 48.24
CA GLN A 390 -29.11 41.22 48.57
C GLN A 390 -29.20 42.73 48.29
N GLY A 391 -29.18 43.54 49.35
CA GLY A 391 -29.21 45.00 49.22
C GLY A 391 -28.09 45.56 48.32
N PRO A 392 -28.20 46.83 47.86
CA PRO A 392 -27.39 47.38 46.77
C PRO A 392 -25.86 47.28 46.95
N ASP A 393 -25.36 47.22 48.19
CA ASP A 393 -23.93 47.03 48.48
C ASP A 393 -23.43 45.60 48.21
N GLY A 394 -24.31 44.59 48.28
CA GLY A 394 -24.01 43.21 47.87
C GLY A 394 -23.84 43.14 46.35
N LEU A 395 -24.76 43.73 45.61
CA LEU A 395 -24.71 43.80 44.15
C LEU A 395 -23.49 44.57 43.65
N ARG A 396 -23.14 45.70 44.29
CA ARG A 396 -21.90 46.44 43.98
C ARG A 396 -20.64 45.58 44.15
N LYS A 397 -20.56 44.77 45.21
CA LYS A 397 -19.41 43.88 45.46
C LYS A 397 -19.36 42.72 44.47
N GLN A 398 -20.51 42.15 44.11
CA GLN A 398 -20.59 41.12 43.08
C GLN A 398 -20.11 41.67 41.72
N HIS A 399 -20.66 42.81 41.27
CA HIS A 399 -20.23 43.44 40.02
C HIS A 399 -18.74 43.82 40.00
N GLN A 400 -18.16 44.24 41.13
CA GLN A 400 -16.71 44.46 41.23
C GLN A 400 -15.92 43.16 41.06
N SER A 401 -16.34 42.06 41.71
CA SER A 401 -15.72 40.74 41.55
C SER A 401 -15.85 40.21 40.12
N ASP A 402 -17.00 40.40 39.48
CA ASP A 402 -17.27 39.98 38.09
C ASP A 402 -16.44 40.80 37.10
N GLU A 403 -16.36 42.12 37.28
CA GLU A 403 -15.48 42.99 36.49
C GLU A 403 -14.00 42.57 36.61
N GLU A 404 -13.53 42.24 37.82
CA GLU A 404 -12.17 41.75 38.01
C GLU A 404 -11.95 40.37 37.41
N ALA A 405 -12.95 39.46 37.47
CA ALA A 405 -12.87 38.15 36.81
C ALA A 405 -12.72 38.31 35.29
N LEU A 406 -13.60 39.11 34.67
CA LEU A 406 -13.55 39.41 33.24
C LEU A 406 -12.23 40.10 32.83
N LYS A 407 -11.66 40.98 33.67
CA LYS A 407 -10.35 41.59 33.41
C LYS A 407 -9.21 40.55 33.43
N ARG A 408 -9.24 39.59 34.36
CA ARG A 408 -8.27 38.49 34.42
C ARG A 408 -8.41 37.53 33.23
N GLU A 409 -9.65 37.17 32.86
CA GLU A 409 -9.93 36.33 31.69
C GLU A 409 -9.51 36.99 30.38
N LEU A 410 -9.82 38.28 30.20
CA LEU A 410 -9.38 39.08 29.05
C LEU A 410 -7.85 39.16 28.97
N GLN A 411 -7.16 39.32 30.12
CA GLN A 411 -5.70 39.32 30.16
C GLN A 411 -5.13 37.97 29.72
N VAL A 412 -5.62 36.84 30.26
CA VAL A 412 -5.17 35.50 29.86
C VAL A 412 -5.44 35.23 28.38
N LEU A 413 -6.59 35.65 27.85
CA LEU A 413 -6.92 35.54 26.43
C LEU A 413 -6.00 36.42 25.56
N SER A 414 -5.65 37.62 26.00
CA SER A 414 -4.70 38.51 25.33
C SER A 414 -3.28 37.94 25.32
N GLU A 415 -2.84 37.36 26.43
CA GLU A 415 -1.55 36.68 26.55
C GLU A 415 -1.50 35.46 25.61
N GLN A 416 -2.51 34.58 25.64
CA GLN A 416 -2.62 33.43 24.73
C GLN A 416 -2.70 33.84 23.25
N TYR A 417 -3.42 34.92 22.93
CA TYR A 417 -3.49 35.44 21.56
C TYR A 417 -2.14 35.96 21.09
N SER A 418 -1.43 36.75 21.91
CA SER A 418 -0.09 37.23 21.56
C SER A 418 0.92 36.09 21.41
N GLN A 419 0.83 35.05 22.26
CA GLN A 419 1.64 33.83 22.13
C GLN A 419 1.34 33.09 20.82
N LYS A 420 0.07 33.02 20.40
CA LYS A 420 -0.30 32.43 19.11
C LYS A 420 0.13 33.25 17.91
N CYS A 421 0.18 34.58 17.99
CA CYS A 421 0.80 35.40 16.95
C CYS A 421 2.29 35.05 16.77
N LEU A 422 3.05 35.00 17.87
CA LEU A 422 4.48 34.64 17.84
C LEU A 422 4.72 33.21 17.35
N GLU A 423 3.85 32.26 17.70
CA GLU A 423 3.89 30.88 17.19
C GLU A 423 3.62 30.82 15.67
N ILE A 424 2.65 31.59 15.17
CA ILE A 424 2.35 31.69 13.74
C ILE A 424 3.52 32.36 12.99
N GLU A 425 4.09 33.44 13.52
CA GLU A 425 5.27 34.10 12.92
C GLU A 425 6.46 33.15 12.81
N ALA A 426 6.77 32.40 13.87
CA ALA A 426 7.85 31.40 13.86
C ALA A 426 7.58 30.23 12.90
N LEU A 427 6.32 29.78 12.77
CA LEU A 427 5.93 28.74 11.82
C LEU A 427 5.99 29.24 10.36
N THR A 428 5.62 30.51 10.10
CA THR A 428 5.74 31.15 8.78
C THR A 428 7.21 31.29 8.38
N GLN A 429 8.07 31.79 9.27
CA GLN A 429 9.53 31.86 9.01
C GLN A 429 10.10 30.47 8.70
N GLN A 430 9.70 29.43 9.44
CA GLN A 430 10.12 28.05 9.17
C GLN A 430 9.48 27.43 7.92
N ALA A 431 8.45 28.05 7.33
CA ALA A 431 7.91 27.68 6.03
C ALA A 431 8.70 28.37 4.90
N GLU A 432 8.99 29.67 5.05
CA GLU A 432 9.82 30.48 4.15
C GLU A 432 11.24 29.90 4.03
N GLU A 433 11.91 29.58 5.15
CA GLU A 433 13.22 28.90 5.15
C GLU A 433 13.19 27.56 4.38
N ARG A 434 12.11 26.79 4.52
CA ARG A 434 11.95 25.53 3.78
C ARG A 434 11.75 25.79 2.29
N GLU A 435 10.94 26.77 1.92
CA GLU A 435 10.78 27.14 0.52
C GLU A 435 12.11 27.60 -0.10
N ASP A 436 12.89 28.45 0.58
CA ASP A 436 14.23 28.88 0.15
C ASP A 436 15.21 27.70 -0.03
N THR A 437 15.12 26.66 0.80
CA THR A 437 15.94 25.44 0.59
C THR A 437 15.44 24.59 -0.58
N LEU A 438 14.11 24.52 -0.80
CA LEU A 438 13.52 23.82 -1.94
C LEU A 438 13.81 24.54 -3.26
N GLN A 439 13.74 25.87 -3.30
CA GLN A 439 14.07 26.69 -4.48
C GLN A 439 15.55 26.53 -4.85
N ARG A 440 16.48 26.57 -3.89
CA ARG A 440 17.91 26.28 -4.14
C ARG A 440 18.14 24.85 -4.66
N CYS A 441 17.55 23.84 -4.03
CA CYS A 441 17.64 22.45 -4.49
C CYS A 441 17.06 22.26 -5.92
N GLN A 442 16.02 23.00 -6.28
CA GLN A 442 15.49 23.03 -7.65
C GLN A 442 16.43 23.72 -8.64
N GLN A 443 17.04 24.84 -8.27
CA GLN A 443 18.04 25.55 -9.09
C GLN A 443 19.27 24.67 -9.33
N GLU A 444 19.85 24.08 -8.28
CA GLU A 444 20.94 23.10 -8.38
C GLU A 444 20.56 21.91 -9.27
N GLY A 445 19.34 21.39 -9.13
CA GLY A 445 18.80 20.33 -9.99
C GLY A 445 18.70 20.73 -11.47
N GLN A 446 18.31 21.97 -11.77
CA GLN A 446 18.28 22.52 -13.14
C GLN A 446 19.69 22.75 -13.70
N GLU A 447 20.63 23.25 -12.90
CA GLU A 447 22.02 23.43 -13.31
C GLU A 447 22.71 22.09 -13.59
N LEU A 448 22.48 21.09 -12.75
CA LEU A 448 22.96 19.72 -12.96
C LEU A 448 22.34 19.09 -14.22
N LEU A 449 21.05 19.33 -14.50
CA LEU A 449 20.41 18.88 -15.74
C LEU A 449 21.05 19.56 -16.97
N ARG A 450 21.24 20.89 -16.93
CA ARG A 450 21.88 21.66 -18.00
C ARG A 450 23.32 21.18 -18.25
N HIS A 451 24.08 20.92 -17.19
CA HIS A 451 25.45 20.41 -17.30
C HIS A 451 25.48 18.97 -17.83
N ASN A 452 24.52 18.13 -17.45
CA ASN A 452 24.39 16.77 -17.96
C ASN A 452 24.05 16.75 -19.46
N GLN A 453 23.14 17.63 -19.91
CA GLN A 453 22.86 17.88 -21.34
C GLN A 453 24.11 18.38 -22.09
N GLU A 454 24.86 19.33 -21.52
CA GLU A 454 26.10 19.85 -22.11
C GLU A 454 27.19 18.77 -22.25
N LEU A 455 27.30 17.87 -21.27
CA LEU A 455 28.16 16.69 -21.34
C LEU A 455 27.67 15.67 -22.38
N HIS A 456 26.36 15.44 -22.48
CA HIS A 456 25.78 14.55 -23.49
C HIS A 456 25.99 15.08 -24.92
N ALA A 457 25.90 16.39 -25.14
CA ALA A 457 26.23 17.03 -26.42
C ALA A 457 27.71 16.81 -26.77
N ARG A 458 28.64 17.13 -25.85
CA ARG A 458 30.09 16.94 -26.03
C ARG A 458 30.47 15.48 -26.30
N LEU A 459 29.83 14.53 -25.61
CA LEU A 459 30.02 13.09 -25.83
C LEU A 459 29.48 12.65 -27.20
N SER A 460 28.36 13.21 -27.65
CA SER A 460 27.79 12.91 -28.97
C SER A 460 28.69 13.44 -30.09
N GLU A 461 29.19 14.68 -29.97
CA GLU A 461 30.20 15.24 -30.87
C GLU A 461 31.45 14.35 -30.93
N GLU A 462 31.98 13.89 -29.79
CA GLU A 462 33.19 13.06 -29.78
C GLU A 462 32.93 11.67 -30.38
N ILE A 463 31.75 11.08 -30.17
CA ILE A 463 31.33 9.85 -30.84
C ILE A 463 31.25 10.03 -32.36
N ASP A 464 30.72 11.16 -32.85
CA ASP A 464 30.61 11.42 -34.29
C ASP A 464 31.95 11.82 -34.93
N ARG A 465 32.85 12.49 -34.20
CA ARG A 465 34.26 12.66 -34.58
C ARG A 465 34.96 11.31 -34.72
N LEU A 466 34.79 10.40 -33.74
CA LEU A 466 35.36 9.05 -33.78
C LEU A 466 34.78 8.21 -34.93
N ARG A 467 33.47 8.28 -35.20
CA ARG A 467 32.84 7.64 -36.37
C ARG A 467 33.42 8.16 -37.68
N SER A 468 33.55 9.48 -37.82
CA SER A 468 34.15 10.13 -39.00
C SER A 468 35.62 9.77 -39.17
N PHE A 469 36.37 9.64 -38.06
CA PHE A 469 37.77 9.21 -38.05
C PHE A 469 37.91 7.74 -38.47
N VAL A 470 37.07 6.83 -37.97
CA VAL A 470 37.06 5.42 -38.41
C VAL A 470 36.68 5.30 -39.89
N ALA A 471 35.67 6.05 -40.35
CA ALA A 471 35.26 6.06 -41.75
C ALA A 471 36.35 6.57 -42.71
N SER A 472 37.16 7.55 -42.28
CA SER A 472 38.29 8.09 -43.07
C SER A 472 39.59 7.29 -42.92
N GLN A 473 39.76 6.53 -41.83
CA GLN A 473 40.92 5.64 -41.65
C GLN A 473 40.82 4.36 -42.49
N GLY A 474 39.61 3.97 -42.91
CA GLY A 474 39.38 2.82 -43.79
C GLY A 474 40.06 2.89 -45.18
N THR A 475 40.66 4.02 -45.56
CA THR A 475 41.30 4.23 -46.87
C THR A 475 42.77 4.66 -46.83
N SER A 476 43.41 4.82 -45.66
CA SER A 476 44.87 5.03 -45.61
C SER A 476 45.56 4.53 -44.33
N ASN A 477 46.61 3.72 -44.51
CA ASN A 477 47.41 3.16 -43.42
C ASN A 477 48.79 3.86 -43.35
N SER A 478 48.91 4.91 -42.53
CA SER A 478 50.17 5.67 -42.37
C SER A 478 50.23 6.51 -41.10
N CYS A 479 51.26 6.27 -40.27
CA CYS A 479 52.17 7.27 -39.67
C CYS A 479 52.65 6.91 -38.24
N GLY A 480 53.74 6.15 -38.14
CA GLY A 480 54.36 5.77 -36.86
C GLY A 480 55.09 6.89 -36.09
N ARG A 481 54.91 8.17 -36.45
CA ARG A 481 55.62 9.31 -35.82
C ARG A 481 54.78 10.18 -34.88
N SER A 482 53.45 10.08 -34.91
CA SER A 482 52.58 10.83 -33.97
C SER A 482 52.65 10.27 -32.53
N SER A 483 52.70 8.93 -32.42
CA SER A 483 52.56 8.13 -31.20
C SER A 483 53.34 8.62 -29.96
N LYS A 484 54.56 9.17 -30.12
CA LYS A 484 55.37 9.62 -28.98
C LYS A 484 54.89 10.93 -28.35
N ARG A 485 54.24 11.82 -29.12
CA ARG A 485 53.72 13.09 -28.59
C ARG A 485 52.40 12.84 -27.85
N SER A 486 51.50 12.07 -28.47
CA SER A 486 50.28 11.58 -27.83
C SER A 486 50.56 10.75 -26.56
N SER A 487 51.67 10.01 -26.49
CA SER A 487 52.06 9.29 -25.26
C SER A 487 52.28 10.23 -24.06
N CYS A 488 52.95 11.37 -24.26
CA CYS A 488 53.18 12.35 -23.19
C CYS A 488 51.87 13.04 -22.78
N GLU A 489 51.00 13.34 -23.75
CA GLU A 489 49.68 13.94 -23.50
C GLU A 489 48.76 12.95 -22.76
N LEU A 490 48.81 11.65 -23.09
CA LEU A 490 48.13 10.57 -22.36
C LEU A 490 48.67 10.37 -20.94
N GLU A 491 49.97 10.48 -20.70
CA GLU A 491 50.54 10.44 -19.34
C GLU A 491 50.07 11.60 -18.46
N VAL A 492 49.96 12.81 -19.01
CA VAL A 492 49.42 13.96 -18.27
C VAL A 492 47.94 13.75 -17.97
N LEU A 493 47.15 13.29 -18.95
CA LEU A 493 45.73 12.97 -18.75
C LEU A 493 45.53 11.85 -17.71
N LEU A 494 46.39 10.82 -17.72
CA LEU A 494 46.38 9.74 -16.73
C LEU A 494 46.61 10.29 -15.32
N ARG A 495 47.63 11.12 -15.10
CA ARG A 495 47.91 11.73 -13.78
C ARG A 495 46.77 12.64 -13.30
N VAL A 496 46.12 13.37 -14.21
CA VAL A 496 44.91 14.15 -13.89
C VAL A 496 43.76 13.23 -13.49
N LYS A 497 43.56 12.10 -14.18
CA LYS A 497 42.52 11.10 -13.84
C LYS A 497 42.83 10.37 -12.53
N GLU A 498 44.08 10.04 -12.25
CA GLU A 498 44.53 9.51 -10.95
C GLU A 498 44.25 10.51 -9.82
N SER A 499 44.52 11.80 -10.03
CA SER A 499 44.20 12.87 -9.07
C SER A 499 42.69 13.03 -8.85
N GLN A 500 41.87 12.95 -9.93
CA GLN A 500 40.41 12.96 -9.83
C GLN A 500 39.89 11.72 -9.07
N LEU A 501 40.43 10.54 -9.32
CA LEU A 501 40.11 9.32 -8.56
C LEU A 501 40.53 9.42 -7.09
N GLN A 502 41.65 10.07 -6.78
CA GLN A 502 42.06 10.33 -5.39
C GLN A 502 41.15 11.33 -4.69
N TYR A 503 40.65 12.37 -5.39
CA TYR A 503 39.66 13.30 -4.85
C TYR A 503 38.33 12.58 -4.54
N LEU A 504 37.75 11.90 -5.54
CA LEU A 504 36.51 11.14 -5.40
C LEU A 504 36.60 10.08 -4.30
N LYS A 505 37.77 9.45 -4.13
CA LYS A 505 38.02 8.47 -3.04
C LYS A 505 38.04 9.11 -1.65
N LYS A 506 38.46 10.38 -1.52
CA LYS A 506 38.36 11.13 -0.25
C LYS A 506 36.92 11.57 0.03
N GLU A 507 36.25 12.10 -0.99
CA GLU A 507 34.84 12.52 -0.92
C GLU A 507 33.92 11.37 -0.51
N VAL A 508 34.07 10.19 -1.15
CA VAL A 508 33.37 8.94 -0.75
C VAL A 508 33.72 8.49 0.67
N GLN A 509 34.89 8.85 1.21
CA GLN A 509 35.21 8.57 2.61
C GLN A 509 34.50 9.55 3.56
N CYS A 510 34.56 10.86 3.30
CA CYS A 510 33.85 11.86 4.11
C CYS A 510 32.34 11.56 4.18
N LEU A 511 31.72 11.28 3.02
CA LEU A 511 30.29 10.93 2.93
C LEU A 511 29.94 9.63 3.69
N ARG A 512 30.88 8.68 3.82
CA ARG A 512 30.71 7.47 4.64
C ARG A 512 30.80 7.77 6.14
N ASP A 513 31.73 8.63 6.54
CA ASP A 513 31.93 9.03 7.93
C ASP A 513 30.71 9.86 8.41
N GLU A 514 30.20 10.76 7.56
CA GLU A 514 28.95 11.52 7.78
C GLU A 514 27.70 10.62 7.80
N LEU A 515 27.59 9.63 6.90
CA LEU A 515 26.52 8.64 6.97
C LEU A 515 26.59 7.83 8.28
N GLN A 516 27.80 7.54 8.78
CA GLN A 516 28.00 6.82 10.04
C GLN A 516 27.59 7.66 11.27
N THR A 517 27.88 8.97 11.30
CA THR A 517 27.41 9.87 12.37
C THR A 517 25.89 10.03 12.32
N MET A 518 25.31 10.30 11.14
CA MET A 518 23.85 10.41 10.99
C MET A 518 23.12 9.11 11.37
N GLN A 519 23.69 7.93 11.06
CA GLN A 519 23.15 6.66 11.55
C GLN A 519 23.27 6.48 13.07
N LYS A 520 24.32 7.02 13.71
CA LYS A 520 24.48 7.01 15.17
C LYS A 520 23.43 7.91 15.82
N ASP A 521 23.24 9.11 15.30
CA ASP A 521 22.32 10.08 15.88
C ASP A 521 20.86 9.66 15.67
N LYS A 522 20.52 9.07 14.51
CA LYS A 522 19.24 8.38 14.29
C LYS A 522 18.95 7.29 15.33
N ARG A 523 19.96 6.53 15.78
CA ARG A 523 19.78 5.52 16.85
C ARG A 523 19.53 6.19 18.21
N VAL A 524 20.23 7.29 18.51
CA VAL A 524 20.06 8.05 19.76
C VAL A 524 18.68 8.75 19.83
N THR A 525 18.23 9.37 18.74
CA THR A 525 16.91 10.03 18.70
C THR A 525 15.77 9.02 18.71
N SER A 526 15.91 7.89 18.01
CA SER A 526 14.94 6.78 18.06
C SER A 526 14.83 6.16 19.47
N GLY A 527 15.96 6.04 20.19
CA GLY A 527 15.95 5.64 21.61
C GLY A 527 15.14 6.60 22.48
N LYS A 528 15.50 7.89 22.46
CA LYS A 528 14.78 8.93 23.21
C LYS A 528 13.28 9.01 22.89
N TYR A 529 12.90 8.79 21.62
CA TYR A 529 11.50 8.71 21.23
C TYR A 529 10.79 7.50 21.86
N GLN A 530 11.44 6.33 21.87
CA GLN A 530 10.91 5.14 22.52
C GLN A 530 10.78 5.32 24.04
N ASP A 531 11.75 5.97 24.69
CA ASP A 531 11.72 6.28 26.12
C ASP A 531 10.51 7.18 26.45
N VAL A 532 10.33 8.29 25.72
CA VAL A 532 9.20 9.21 25.88
C VAL A 532 7.85 8.52 25.57
N TYR A 533 7.81 7.60 24.60
CA TYR A 533 6.62 6.82 24.30
C TYR A 533 6.25 5.86 25.44
N VAL A 534 7.22 5.24 26.10
CA VAL A 534 6.98 4.37 27.28
C VAL A 534 6.47 5.19 28.46
N GLU A 535 7.11 6.32 28.78
CA GLU A 535 6.66 7.24 29.83
C GLU A 535 5.23 7.75 29.58
N LEU A 536 4.91 8.15 28.36
CA LEU A 536 3.57 8.62 27.98
C LEU A 536 2.51 7.52 28.15
N ASN A 537 2.82 6.27 27.80
CA ASN A 537 1.91 5.15 28.05
C ASN A 537 1.76 4.84 29.55
N HIS A 538 2.83 4.95 30.34
CA HIS A 538 2.74 4.76 31.79
C HIS A 538 1.86 5.83 32.45
N ILE A 539 2.06 7.11 32.11
CA ILE A 539 1.23 8.23 32.56
C ILE A 539 -0.22 8.03 32.12
N LYS A 540 -0.47 7.61 30.87
CA LYS A 540 -1.80 7.33 30.35
C LYS A 540 -2.50 6.22 31.16
N THR A 541 -1.90 5.04 31.30
CA THR A 541 -2.54 3.92 32.01
C THR A 541 -2.77 4.26 33.49
N ARG A 542 -1.89 5.07 34.10
CA ARG A 542 -2.11 5.61 35.44
C ARG A 542 -3.33 6.54 35.49
N SER A 543 -3.45 7.49 34.56
CA SER A 543 -4.60 8.42 34.56
C SER A 543 -5.92 7.71 34.23
N GLU A 544 -5.90 6.68 33.39
CA GLU A 544 -7.05 5.79 33.15
C GLU A 544 -7.49 5.09 34.46
N GLN A 545 -6.55 4.58 35.27
CA GLN A 545 -6.86 3.98 36.57
C GLN A 545 -7.38 5.00 37.59
N GLU A 546 -6.79 6.20 37.66
CA GLU A 546 -7.26 7.30 38.53
C GLU A 546 -8.69 7.76 38.13
N ILE A 547 -9.01 7.77 36.82
CA ILE A 547 -10.36 8.06 36.31
C ILE A 547 -11.38 6.99 36.71
N GLU A 548 -11.06 5.69 36.59
CA GLU A 548 -11.99 4.62 37.03
C GLU A 548 -12.19 4.61 38.56
N GLN A 549 -11.16 4.91 39.34
CA GLN A 549 -11.30 5.09 40.80
C GLN A 549 -12.24 6.26 41.13
N LEU A 550 -12.12 7.40 40.45
CA LEU A 550 -13.01 8.55 40.64
C LEU A 550 -14.46 8.26 40.21
N LYS A 551 -14.66 7.49 39.13
CA LYS A 551 -15.99 7.03 38.71
C LYS A 551 -16.64 6.12 39.76
N GLU A 552 -15.89 5.17 40.32
CA GLU A 552 -16.41 4.26 41.35
C GLU A 552 -16.70 5.00 42.66
N HIS A 553 -15.84 5.93 43.08
CA HIS A 553 -16.12 6.81 44.21
C HIS A 553 -17.39 7.66 44.00
N LEU A 554 -17.61 8.18 42.79
CA LEU A 554 -18.84 8.90 42.45
C LEU A 554 -20.07 7.98 42.48
N ARG A 555 -19.97 6.76 41.95
CA ARG A 555 -21.04 5.74 41.98
C ARG A 555 -21.45 5.40 43.41
N LEU A 556 -20.48 5.19 44.29
CA LEU A 556 -20.70 4.91 45.72
C LEU A 556 -21.30 6.11 46.45
N ALA A 557 -20.84 7.34 46.16
CA ALA A 557 -21.42 8.55 46.73
C ALA A 557 -22.88 8.77 46.29
N MET A 558 -23.21 8.51 45.02
CA MET A 558 -24.58 8.57 44.52
C MET A 558 -25.49 7.52 45.18
N ALA A 559 -25.01 6.29 45.37
CA ALA A 559 -25.76 5.25 46.08
C ALA A 559 -26.04 5.63 47.54
N ALA A 560 -25.04 6.16 48.26
CA ALA A 560 -25.20 6.60 49.64
C ALA A 560 -26.18 7.79 49.80
N LEU A 561 -26.28 8.66 48.78
CA LEU A 561 -27.30 9.71 48.74
C LEU A 561 -28.71 9.13 48.53
N GLN A 562 -28.87 8.16 47.62
CA GLN A 562 -30.14 7.47 47.37
C GLN A 562 -30.62 6.68 48.60
N GLU A 563 -29.72 5.98 49.30
CA GLU A 563 -30.04 5.31 50.57
C GLU A 563 -30.50 6.31 51.63
N LYS A 564 -29.82 7.47 51.76
CA LYS A 564 -30.22 8.54 52.69
C LYS A 564 -31.59 9.11 52.35
N GLU A 565 -31.91 9.31 51.08
CA GLU A 565 -33.22 9.78 50.62
C GLU A 565 -34.32 8.75 50.90
N ALA A 566 -34.06 7.46 50.62
CA ALA A 566 -34.98 6.37 50.93
C ALA A 566 -35.26 6.25 52.45
N MET A 567 -34.21 6.37 53.28
CA MET A 567 -34.32 6.39 54.75
C MET A 567 -35.03 7.65 55.27
N SER A 568 -34.93 8.78 54.59
CA SER A 568 -35.65 10.00 54.96
C SER A 568 -37.14 9.91 54.63
N ASN A 569 -37.50 9.21 53.55
CA ASN A 569 -38.90 9.02 53.14
C ASN A 569 -39.60 8.00 54.04
N SER A 570 -38.92 6.90 54.42
CA SER A 570 -39.47 5.88 55.34
C SER A 570 -39.47 6.27 56.84
N LEU A 571 -39.05 7.50 57.14
CA LEU A 571 -39.25 8.17 58.45
C LEU A 571 -40.35 9.25 58.40
N ALA A 572 -41.04 9.39 57.26
CA ALA A 572 -42.12 10.37 57.04
C ALA A 572 -43.50 9.74 56.80
N GLU A 573 -43.59 8.41 56.81
CA GLU A 573 -44.82 7.60 56.90
C GLU A 573 -45.07 7.11 58.34
#